data_AF-D2XRB1-F1
#
_entry.id   AF-D2XRB1-F1
#
_cell.length_a   1.000
_cell.length_b   1.000
_cell.length_c   1.000
_cell.angle_alpha   90.00
_cell.angle_beta   90.00
_cell.angle_gamma   90.00
#
_symmetry.space_group_name_H-M   'P 1'
#
loop_
_entity.id
_entity.type
_entity.pdbx_description
1 polymer ?
#
loop_
_entity_poly.entity_id
_entity_poly.type
_entity_poly.pdbx_seq_one_letter_code
_entity_poly.pdbx_strand_id
1 'polypeptide(L)'
;APMFVVGVNEKEYKPELDIVSNASCTTNCLAPLAKVINDRFGIVEGLMTTVHSITATQKTVDGPSSKDWRGGRAASFNIIPSSTGAAR
;
A
#
# COMPACT_ATOMS: atom_id res chain seq x y z
N ALA A 1 8.74 4.03 12.04
CA ALA A 1 9.35 5.24 11.44
C ALA A 1 8.23 6.13 10.92
N PRO A 2 8.35 7.47 11.00
CA PRO A 2 7.40 8.39 10.38
C PRO A 2 7.26 8.12 8.87
N MET A 3 6.03 8.15 8.37
CA MET A 3 5.72 7.92 6.95
C MET A 3 5.46 9.24 6.24
N PHE A 4 6.05 9.39 5.06
CA PHE A 4 5.87 10.56 4.22
C PHE A 4 5.38 10.14 2.84
N VAL A 5 4.44 10.91 2.30
CA VAL A 5 3.96 10.83 0.93
C VAL A 5 4.11 12.20 0.29
N VAL A 6 4.81 12.24 -0.85
CA VAL A 6 5.08 13.48 -1.58
C VAL A 6 3.78 14.05 -2.16
N GLY A 7 3.54 15.34 -1.93
CA GLY A 7 2.32 16.05 -2.29
C GLY A 7 1.21 15.94 -1.23
N VAL A 8 1.46 15.27 -0.10
CA VAL A 8 0.47 15.07 0.97
C VAL A 8 0.99 15.63 2.28
N ASN A 9 2.12 15.13 2.79
CA ASN A 9 2.65 15.51 4.10
C ASN A 9 4.19 15.60 4.16
N GLU A 10 4.87 15.65 3.01
CA GLU A 10 6.34 15.74 2.94
C GLU A 10 6.92 16.96 3.66
N LYS A 11 6.12 18.03 3.80
CA LYS A 11 6.51 19.26 4.50
C LYS A 11 6.55 19.12 6.02
N GLU A 12 6.01 18.03 6.56
CA GLU A 12 6.08 17.70 7.99
C GLU A 12 7.42 17.04 8.37
N TYR A 13 8.25 16.72 7.37
CA TYR A 13 9.59 16.19 7.59
C TYR A 13 10.44 17.18 8.39
N LYS A 14 11.22 16.65 9.33
CA LYS A 14 12.20 17.43 10.10
C LYS A 14 13.59 16.81 9.95
N PRO A 15 14.66 17.63 9.85
CA PRO A 15 16.03 17.13 9.68
C PRO A 15 16.51 16.20 10.80
N GLU A 16 15.90 16.26 12.00
CA GLU A 16 16.25 15.38 13.12
C GLU A 16 15.74 13.93 12.94
N LEU A 17 14.93 13.66 11.92
CA LEU A 17 14.43 12.32 11.63
C LEU A 17 15.46 11.52 10.83
N ASP A 18 16.25 10.71 11.52
CA ASP A 18 17.28 9.85 10.92
C ASP A 18 16.71 8.68 10.11
N ILE A 19 15.50 8.20 10.47
CA ILE A 19 14.87 7.03 9.86
C ILE A 19 13.44 7.36 9.48
N VAL A 20 13.17 7.30 8.18
CA VAL A 20 11.86 7.60 7.58
C VAL A 20 11.40 6.48 6.67
N SER A 21 10.09 6.45 6.39
CA SER A 21 9.48 5.54 5.42
C SER A 21 8.77 6.34 4.33
N ASN A 22 9.00 5.98 3.07
CA ASN A 22 8.29 6.57 1.93
C ASN A 22 6.93 5.90 1.65
N ALA A 23 6.34 5.31 2.70
CA ALA A 23 5.14 4.49 2.63
C ALA A 23 5.23 3.36 1.57
N SER A 24 4.08 2.88 1.08
CA SER A 24 3.98 1.85 0.05
C SER A 24 3.60 2.44 -1.32
N CYS A 25 3.77 1.68 -2.39
CA CYS A 25 3.29 2.04 -3.73
C CYS A 25 1.79 2.35 -3.76
N THR A 26 0.99 1.55 -3.05
CA THR A 26 -0.47 1.72 -3.01
C THR A 26 -0.87 2.94 -2.17
N THR A 27 -0.17 3.21 -1.05
CA THR A 27 -0.40 4.42 -0.23
C THR A 27 -0.08 5.69 -1.01
N ASN A 28 1.03 5.70 -1.76
CA ASN A 28 1.39 6.83 -2.63
C ASN A 28 0.37 7.06 -3.76
N CYS A 29 -0.34 6.01 -4.21
CA CYS A 29 -1.42 6.15 -5.19
C CYS A 29 -2.70 6.69 -4.53
N LEU A 30 -3.09 6.16 -3.37
CA LEU A 30 -4.35 6.50 -2.72
C LEU A 30 -4.33 7.88 -2.04
N ALA A 31 -3.26 8.21 -1.32
CA ALA A 31 -3.23 9.37 -0.44
C ALA A 31 -3.41 10.72 -1.16
N PRO A 32 -2.82 10.98 -2.34
CA PRO A 32 -3.07 12.23 -3.07
C PRO A 32 -4.53 12.38 -3.49
N LEU A 33 -5.17 11.31 -3.96
CA LEU A 33 -6.59 11.32 -4.31
C LEU A 33 -7.45 11.55 -3.08
N ALA A 34 -7.20 10.81 -2.00
CA ALA A 34 -7.92 10.94 -0.74
C ALA A 34 -7.81 12.37 -0.18
N LYS A 35 -6.62 12.98 -0.26
CA LYS A 35 -6.40 14.37 0.15
C LYS A 35 -7.30 15.35 -0.61
N VAL A 36 -7.30 15.29 -1.95
CA VAL A 36 -8.10 16.23 -2.76
C VAL A 36 -9.59 16.09 -2.47
N ILE A 37 -10.08 14.86 -2.39
CA ILE A 37 -11.49 14.59 -2.10
C ILE A 37 -11.85 15.04 -0.68
N ASN A 38 -11.02 14.71 0.32
CA ASN A 38 -11.28 15.09 1.70
C ASN A 38 -11.24 16.60 1.92
N ASP A 39 -10.27 17.31 1.34
CA ASP A 39 -10.13 18.76 1.48
C ASP A 39 -11.30 19.54 0.83
N ARG A 40 -12.01 18.93 -0.13
CA ARG A 40 -13.12 19.57 -0.86
C ARG A 40 -14.49 19.14 -0.40
N PHE A 41 -14.65 17.86 -0.06
CA PHE A 41 -15.96 17.25 0.16
C PHE A 41 -16.09 16.58 1.54
N GLY A 42 -14.96 16.30 2.20
CA GLY A 42 -14.91 15.47 3.40
C GLY A 42 -15.13 13.99 3.09
N ILE A 43 -14.30 13.12 3.65
CA ILE A 43 -14.50 11.67 3.59
C ILE A 43 -15.00 11.22 4.97
N VAL A 44 -16.23 10.68 5.02
CA VAL A 44 -16.80 10.10 6.26
C VAL A 44 -16.26 8.68 6.47
N GLU A 45 -16.27 7.87 5.42
CA GLU A 45 -15.76 6.50 5.40
C GLU A 45 -15.32 6.11 3.98
N GLY A 46 -14.49 5.08 3.86
CA GLY A 46 -14.00 4.60 2.58
C GLY A 46 -13.49 3.16 2.64
N LEU A 47 -13.76 2.39 1.60
CA LEU A 47 -13.18 1.08 1.36
C LEU A 47 -12.40 1.12 0.05
N MET A 48 -11.22 0.52 0.04
CA MET A 48 -10.35 0.50 -1.13
C MET A 48 -9.99 -0.94 -1.48
N THR A 49 -10.00 -1.23 -2.77
CA THR A 49 -9.42 -2.46 -3.34
C THR A 49 -8.39 -2.05 -4.38
N THR A 50 -7.22 -2.68 -4.35
CA THR A 50 -6.19 -2.52 -5.39
C THR A 50 -6.08 -3.80 -6.19
N VAL A 51 -6.09 -3.67 -7.52
CA VAL A 51 -5.70 -4.76 -8.42
C VAL A 51 -4.21 -4.59 -8.68
N HIS A 52 -3.42 -5.37 -7.95
CA HIS A 52 -1.97 -5.21 -7.91
C HIS A 52 -1.27 -6.24 -8.81
N SER A 53 -0.29 -5.80 -9.59
CA SER A 53 0.55 -6.68 -10.41
C SER A 53 1.43 -7.59 -9.55
N ILE A 54 1.88 -8.70 -10.14
CA ILE A 54 2.74 -9.68 -9.46
C ILE A 54 4.04 -9.00 -8.98
N THR A 55 4.48 -9.35 -7.77
CA THR A 55 5.76 -8.90 -7.20
C THR A 55 6.68 -10.08 -6.89
N ALA A 56 7.94 -9.78 -6.55
CA ALA A 56 8.97 -10.77 -6.26
C ALA A 56 8.68 -11.67 -5.04
N THR A 57 7.74 -11.31 -4.17
CA THR A 57 7.39 -12.13 -2.99
C THR A 57 6.50 -13.32 -3.34
N GLN A 58 5.78 -13.25 -4.46
CA GLN A 58 4.89 -14.31 -4.93
C GLN A 58 5.66 -15.41 -5.66
N LYS A 59 5.06 -16.60 -5.79
CA LYS A 59 5.73 -17.80 -6.32
C LYS A 59 5.32 -18.09 -7.77
N THR A 60 6.26 -18.57 -8.58
CA THR A 60 6.00 -18.96 -9.97
C THR A 60 5.08 -20.19 -10.06
N VAL A 61 5.25 -21.12 -9.12
CA VAL A 61 4.44 -22.33 -8.93
C VAL A 61 4.01 -22.42 -7.46
N ASP A 62 3.04 -23.28 -7.16
CA ASP A 62 2.58 -23.51 -5.79
C ASP A 62 3.75 -23.90 -4.87
N GLY A 63 3.91 -23.20 -3.75
CA GLY A 63 5.00 -23.41 -2.81
C GLY A 63 4.75 -22.85 -1.41
N PRO A 64 5.66 -23.13 -0.46
CA PRO A 64 5.46 -22.71 0.93
C PRO A 64 5.50 -21.19 1.07
N SER A 65 4.51 -20.65 1.79
CA SER A 65 4.46 -19.26 2.23
C SER A 65 3.79 -19.21 3.59
N SER A 66 4.58 -19.38 4.66
CA SER A 66 4.07 -19.61 6.02
C SER A 66 3.26 -18.44 6.59
N LYS A 67 3.58 -17.20 6.18
CA LYS A 67 2.92 -15.97 6.63
C LYS A 67 1.75 -15.54 5.74
N ASP A 68 1.66 -16.04 4.51
CA ASP A 68 0.59 -15.75 3.57
C ASP A 68 0.36 -16.96 2.67
N TRP A 69 -0.56 -17.85 3.10
CA TRP A 69 -0.82 -19.10 2.39
C TRP A 69 -1.36 -18.87 0.97
N ARG A 70 -2.13 -17.79 0.76
CA ARG A 70 -2.67 -17.46 -0.57
C ARG A 70 -1.56 -16.95 -1.50
N GLY A 71 -0.63 -16.15 -0.97
CA GLY A 71 0.55 -15.69 -1.69
C GLY A 71 1.54 -16.79 -2.10
N GLY A 72 1.42 -17.99 -1.52
CA GLY A 72 2.20 -19.17 -1.91
C GLY A 72 1.72 -19.86 -3.19
N ARG A 73 0.55 -19.48 -3.72
CA ARG A 73 -0.01 -20.06 -4.95
C ARG A 73 0.67 -19.50 -6.20
N ALA A 74 0.63 -20.26 -7.29
CA ALA A 74 1.22 -19.89 -8.57
C ALA A 74 0.68 -18.54 -9.08
N ALA A 75 1.51 -17.51 -9.07
CA ALA A 75 1.11 -16.11 -9.23
C ALA A 75 0.51 -15.80 -10.60
N SER A 76 1.06 -16.37 -11.67
CA SER A 76 0.64 -16.07 -13.05
C SER A 76 -0.65 -16.78 -13.48
N PHE A 77 -1.21 -17.64 -12.63
CA PHE A 77 -2.37 -18.48 -12.95
C PHE A 77 -3.55 -18.27 -12.00
N ASN A 78 -3.47 -17.32 -11.07
CA ASN A 78 -4.49 -17.13 -10.04
C ASN A 78 -4.80 -15.65 -9.83
N ILE A 79 -6.05 -15.37 -9.46
CA ILE A 79 -6.40 -14.14 -8.73
C ILE A 79 -6.17 -14.45 -7.25
N ILE A 80 -5.26 -13.71 -6.61
CA ILE A 80 -4.82 -13.97 -5.23
C ILE A 80 -5.30 -12.82 -4.33
N PRO A 81 -6.33 -13.02 -3.49
CA PRO A 81 -6.73 -12.01 -2.52
C PRO A 81 -5.68 -11.88 -1.42
N SER A 82 -5.32 -10.64 -1.08
CA SER A 82 -4.35 -10.33 -0.03
C SER A 82 -4.81 -9.14 0.82
N SER A 83 -4.34 -9.08 2.06
CA SER A 83 -4.56 -7.94 2.95
C SER A 83 -3.55 -6.83 2.65
N THR A 84 -3.96 -5.56 2.78
CA THR A 84 -3.06 -4.41 2.67
C THR A 84 -3.35 -3.38 3.75
N GLY A 85 -2.30 -2.71 4.23
CA GLY A 85 -2.40 -1.59 5.17
C GLY A 85 -2.50 -0.22 4.48
N ALA A 86 -2.55 -0.17 3.14
CA ALA A 86 -2.39 1.08 2.40
C ALA A 86 -3.53 2.10 2.59
N ALA A 87 -4.71 1.65 3.02
CA ALA A 87 -5.88 2.50 3.30
C ALA A 87 -6.21 2.58 4.80
N ARG A 88 -5.31 2.12 5.67
CA ARG A 88 -5.45 2.26 7.13
C ARG A 88 -4.92 3.59 7.61
#